data_AF-Q8S3T7-F1
#
_entry.id   AF-Q8S3T7-F1
#
_cell.length_a   1.000
_cell.length_b   1.000
_cell.length_c   1.000
_cell.angle_alpha   90.00
_cell.angle_beta   90.00
_cell.angle_gamma   90.00
#
_symmetry.space_group_name_H-M   'P 1'
#
loop_
_entity.id
_entity.type
_entity.pdbx_description
1 polymer ?
#
loop_
_entity_poly.entity_id
_entity_poly.type
_entity_poly.pdbx_seq_one_letter_code
_entity_poly.pdbx_strand_id
1 'polypeptide(L)' 'RVDTDQSTWKNWNWRSEGDLLLNGAFFTPSGAGASASYARASSFGAKPSSLVDTLTSDAGVLSCQVGTRC' A
#
# COMPACT_ATOMS: atom_id res chain seq x y z
N ARG A 1 -0.22 -20.22 -7.38
CA ARG A 1 -1.14 -19.09 -7.66
C ARG A 1 -2.52 -19.57 -7.26
N VAL A 2 -3.26 -18.85 -6.41
CA VAL A 2 -4.66 -19.22 -6.16
C VAL A 2 -5.41 -18.97 -7.47
N ASP A 3 -5.91 -20.02 -8.11
CA ASP A 3 -6.69 -19.89 -9.34
C ASP A 3 -8.10 -19.44 -8.99
N THR A 4 -8.28 -18.12 -8.97
CA THR A 4 -9.58 -17.48 -8.92
C THR A 4 -10.03 -17.17 -10.34
N ASP A 5 -11.26 -17.54 -10.69
CA ASP A 5 -11.87 -17.21 -11.98
C ASP A 5 -11.76 -15.71 -12.29
N GLN A 6 -11.52 -15.39 -13.57
CA GLN A 6 -11.41 -13.98 -13.99
C GLN A 6 -12.69 -13.18 -13.73
N SER A 7 -13.84 -13.82 -13.85
CA SER A 7 -15.14 -13.22 -13.55
C SER A 7 -15.26 -12.86 -12.07
N THR A 8 -14.54 -13.53 -11.18
CA THR A 8 -14.61 -13.28 -9.73
C THR A 8 -13.74 -12.08 -9.34
N TRP A 9 -12.45 -12.10 -9.66
CA TRP A 9 -11.55 -11.04 -9.17
C TRP A 9 -11.75 -9.70 -9.90
N LYS A 10 -12.23 -9.70 -11.15
CA LYS A 10 -12.53 -8.47 -11.89
C LYS A 10 -13.65 -7.63 -11.25
N ASN A 11 -14.49 -8.26 -10.42
CA ASN A 11 -15.52 -7.57 -9.64
C ASN A 11 -14.99 -7.01 -8.31
N TRP A 12 -13.75 -7.31 -7.92
CA TRP A 12 -13.14 -6.75 -6.72
C TRP A 12 -12.67 -5.33 -6.99
N ASN A 13 -12.83 -4.44 -6.02
CA ASN A 13 -12.37 -3.06 -6.12
C ASN A 13 -10.86 -2.97 -5.83
N TRP A 14 -10.03 -3.23 -6.84
CA TRP A 14 -8.58 -3.08 -6.77
C TRP A 14 -8.16 -1.75 -7.39
N ARG A 15 -7.43 -0.95 -6.62
CA ARG A 15 -7.07 0.43 -6.98
C ARG A 15 -5.61 0.71 -6.69
N SER A 16 -5.05 1.63 -7.46
CA SER A 16 -3.72 2.23 -7.26
C SER A 16 -3.91 3.75 -7.40
N GLU A 17 -3.36 4.51 -6.44
CA GLU A 17 -3.46 5.97 -6.40
C GLU A 17 -2.20 6.54 -5.74
N GLY A 18 -1.44 7.35 -6.47
CA GLY A 18 -0.19 7.94 -5.98
C GLY A 18 1.02 6.99 -5.96
N ASP A 19 0.89 5.76 -6.45
CA ASP A 19 1.98 4.78 -6.52
C ASP A 19 3.04 5.16 -7.56
N LEU A 20 4.31 4.92 -7.23
CA LEU A 20 5.44 5.04 -8.16
C LEU A 20 5.81 3.66 -8.70
N LEU A 21 5.70 3.49 -10.00
CA LEU A 21 5.98 2.24 -10.70
C LEU A 21 7.21 2.42 -11.60
N LEU A 22 8.30 1.72 -11.29
CA LEU A 22 9.58 1.79 -12.01
C LEU A 22 9.90 0.44 -12.67
N ASN A 23 10.82 0.44 -13.64
CA ASN A 23 11.34 -0.78 -14.28
C ASN A 23 10.26 -1.70 -14.89
N GLY A 24 9.18 -1.13 -15.43
CA GLY A 24 8.09 -1.89 -16.05
C GLY A 24 7.08 -2.47 -15.05
N ALA A 25 7.13 -2.08 -13.77
CA ALA A 25 6.07 -2.38 -12.83
C ALA A 25 4.74 -1.76 -13.32
N PHE A 26 3.64 -2.49 -13.12
CA PHE A 26 2.30 -2.03 -13.47
C PHE A 26 1.27 -2.58 -12.49
N PHE A 27 0.12 -1.92 -12.43
CA PHE A 27 -1.02 -2.34 -11.63
C PHE A 27 -2.21 -2.58 -12.56
N THR A 28 -2.94 -3.68 -12.35
CA THR A 28 -4.18 -3.98 -13.09
C THR A 28 -5.38 -3.66 -12.19
N PRO A 29 -6.04 -2.50 -12.38
CA PRO A 29 -7.21 -2.15 -11.59
C PRO A 29 -8.45 -2.97 -11.98
N SER A 30 -9.41 -3.07 -11.06
CA SER A 30 -10.69 -3.75 -11.29
C SER A 30 -11.81 -3.20 -10.41
N GLY A 31 -13.04 -3.64 -10.66
CA GLY A 31 -14.23 -3.19 -9.95
C GLY A 31 -14.78 -1.86 -10.45
N ALA A 32 -15.83 -1.37 -9.77
CA ALA A 32 -16.56 -0.16 -10.16
C ALA A 32 -15.99 1.13 -9.53
N GLY A 33 -14.86 1.02 -8.83
CA GLY A 33 -14.35 2.08 -7.96
C GLY A 33 -15.02 2.05 -6.58
N ALA A 34 -14.33 2.58 -5.57
CA ALA A 34 -14.82 2.69 -4.20
C ALA A 34 -15.09 4.16 -3.85
N SER A 35 -16.09 4.43 -3.01
CA SER A 35 -16.33 5.77 -2.47
C SER A 35 -15.12 6.23 -1.65
N ALA A 36 -14.90 7.54 -1.54
CA ALA A 36 -13.78 8.15 -0.78
C ALA A 36 -13.86 7.94 0.75
N SER A 37 -14.62 6.93 1.22
CA SER A 37 -14.94 6.68 2.62
C SER A 37 -13.72 6.40 3.51
N TYR A 38 -12.57 6.03 2.93
CA TYR A 38 -11.32 5.88 3.68
C TYR A 38 -10.70 7.21 4.12
N ALA A 39 -11.03 8.33 3.47
CA ALA A 39 -10.50 9.65 3.84
C ALA A 39 -10.92 10.09 5.27
N ARG A 40 -11.98 9.49 5.84
CA ARG A 40 -12.44 9.79 7.21
C ARG A 40 -11.77 8.95 8.29
N ALA A 41 -11.02 7.90 7.94
CA ALA A 41 -10.42 6.96 8.90
C ALA A 41 -8.96 7.29 9.25
N SER A 42 -8.33 8.24 8.56
CA SER A 42 -6.94 8.62 8.75
C SER A 42 -6.82 10.03 9.34
N SER A 43 -6.04 10.20 10.41
CA SER A 43 -5.74 11.51 11.02
C SER A 43 -4.88 12.43 10.14
N PHE A 44 -4.34 11.91 9.03
CA PHE A 44 -3.59 12.65 8.02
C PHE A 44 -3.73 11.94 6.66
N GLY A 45 -3.65 12.68 5.54
CA GLY A 45 -3.74 12.11 4.19
C GLY A 45 -2.52 11.24 3.83
N ALA A 46 -2.65 10.37 2.83
CA ALA A 46 -1.52 9.59 2.34
C ALA A 46 -0.37 10.51 1.87
N LYS A 47 0.87 10.15 2.21
CA LYS A 47 2.08 10.85 1.75
C LYS A 47 2.44 10.42 0.32
N PRO A 48 3.10 11.28 -0.48
CA PRO A 48 3.52 10.91 -1.82
C PRO A 48 4.53 9.75 -1.81
N SER A 49 4.52 8.94 -2.87
CA SER A 49 5.41 7.79 -3.04
C SER A 49 6.91 8.15 -3.03
N SER A 50 7.26 9.40 -3.33
CA SER A 50 8.64 9.91 -3.22
C SER A 50 9.21 9.88 -1.80
N LEU A 51 8.36 9.79 -0.77
CA LEU A 51 8.79 9.72 0.63
C LEU A 51 8.86 8.30 1.18
N VAL A 52 8.52 7.27 0.38
CA VAL A 52 8.49 5.88 0.86
C VAL A 52 9.83 5.47 1.46
N ASP A 53 10.93 5.80 0.79
CA ASP A 53 12.29 5.47 1.26
C ASP A 53 12.56 5.98 2.69
N THR A 54 12.29 7.27 2.94
CA THR A 54 12.43 7.87 4.27
C THR A 54 11.41 7.34 5.27
N LEU A 55 10.17 7.09 4.85
CA LEU A 55 9.12 6.60 5.74
C LEU A 55 9.36 5.16 6.21
N THR A 56 10.09 4.37 5.42
CA THR A 56 10.38 2.96 5.72
C THR A 56 11.84 2.72 6.13
N SER A 57 12.65 3.76 6.31
CA SER A 57 14.09 3.63 6.62
C SER A 57 14.37 2.84 7.89
N ASP A 58 13.49 2.95 8.88
CA ASP A 58 13.59 2.26 10.18
C ASP A 58 12.55 1.12 10.31
N ALA A 59 12.00 0.63 9.20
CA ALA A 59 11.05 -0.46 9.21
C ALA A 59 11.72 -1.78 9.66
N GLY A 60 11.11 -2.46 10.63
CA GLY A 60 11.62 -3.73 11.15
C GLY A 60 11.70 -3.73 12.68
N VAL A 61 12.41 -4.71 13.22
CA VAL A 61 12.66 -4.77 14.67
C VAL A 61 13.66 -3.70 15.07
N LEU A 62 13.45 -3.08 16.23
CA LEU A 62 14.46 -2.23 16.84
C LEU A 62 15.69 -3.08 17.19
N SER A 63 16.88 -2.54 16.98
CA SER A 63 18.15 -3.17 17.39
C SER A 63 18.36 -3.02 18.90
N CYS A 64 17.51 -3.69 19.67
CA CYS A 64 17.53 -3.67 21.12
C CYS A 64 18.66 -4.54 21.67
N GLN A 65 19.41 -4.04 22.65
CA GLN A 65 20.37 -4.81 23.44
C GLN A 65 19.92 -4.91 24.89
N VAL A 66 20.24 -6.04 25.54
CA VAL A 66 19.93 -6.26 26.95
C VAL A 66 20.66 -5.20 27.79
N GLY A 67 19.92 -4.44 28.59
CA GLY A 67 20.46 -3.38 29.45
C GLY A 67 20.48 -1.98 28.84
N THR A 68 20.04 -1.80 27.59
CA THR A 68 19.89 -0.47 26.94
C THR A 68 18.44 -0.19 26.57
N ARG A 69 18.05 1.10 26.54
CA ARG A 69 16.75 1.48 26.00
C ARG A 69 16.74 1.28 24.49
N CYS A 70 15.63 0.73 24.02
CA CYS A 70 15.07 1.05 22.71
C CYS A 70 13.97 2.11 22.96
#